data_AF-A0A2M8NHI7-F1
#
_entry.id   AF-A0A2M8NHI7-F1
#
_cell.length_a   1.000
_cell.length_b   1.000
_cell.length_c   1.000
_cell.angle_alpha   90.00
_cell.angle_beta   90.00
_cell.angle_gamma   90.00
#
_symmetry.space_group_name_H-M   'P 1'
#
loop_
_entity.id
_entity.type
_entity.pdbx_description
1 polymer ?
#
loop_
_entity_poly.entity_id
_entity_poly.type
_entity_poly.pdbx_seq_one_letter_code
_entity_poly.pdbx_strand_id
1 'polypeptide(L)'
;LHYLAEAAGLVVVQAGVLKPTVQAWRWLDLPPDERWQRLGHALAADLKARDRLWERYRLPSVDVQTWQTLVDHLQQLTPGFVYTRENFIRVVQPHLPTMNDLSALIPPLLEGPLTWLGIVSVQDEGFTLLPQSFSEPQNAELVQHEDMIYISLPDSPRLRPLIICCEWAEVKDNRLYINAAAIRRALENGSDALKMGSTLSELIGEPLPAAVFEQIQLWARVAQALTLRQITLFTAQDSDTLTDIRSDIRSDWRLRPLMGEPLSPHHVAVPSGRAEDLLRPADETGTARLSCDQPSSTARVTRWQHTFTRNGRIPVAGSACVSEIGCAHGTG
;
A
#
# COMPACT_ATOMS: atom_id res chain seq x y z
N LEU A 1 -13.93 -12.52 -4.71
CA LEU A 1 -13.47 -11.18 -4.26
C LEU A 1 -13.16 -10.20 -5.41
N HIS A 2 -12.16 -10.41 -6.29
CA HIS A 2 -11.79 -9.43 -7.33
C HIS A 2 -12.97 -8.92 -8.18
N TYR A 3 -13.87 -9.82 -8.60
CA TYR A 3 -15.13 -9.49 -9.28
C TYR A 3 -15.92 -8.36 -8.58
N LEU A 4 -16.21 -8.49 -7.28
CA LEU A 4 -16.98 -7.51 -6.52
C LEU A 4 -16.28 -6.14 -6.46
N ALA A 5 -14.95 -6.15 -6.35
CA ALA A 5 -14.16 -4.92 -6.30
C ALA A 5 -14.12 -4.19 -7.66
N GLU A 6 -14.06 -4.91 -8.79
CA GLU A 6 -14.12 -4.31 -10.15
C GLU A 6 -15.55 -3.83 -10.44
N ALA A 7 -16.57 -4.64 -10.13
CA ALA A 7 -17.98 -4.28 -10.30
C ALA A 7 -18.40 -3.04 -9.48
N ALA A 8 -17.90 -2.90 -8.24
CA ALA A 8 -18.12 -1.72 -7.41
C ALA A 8 -17.22 -0.52 -7.77
N GLY A 9 -16.38 -0.64 -8.82
CA GLY A 9 -15.46 0.40 -9.28
C GLY A 9 -14.34 0.73 -8.28
N LEU A 10 -14.08 -0.15 -7.31
CA LEU A 10 -13.05 0.01 -6.28
C LEU A 10 -11.66 -0.29 -6.84
N VAL A 11 -11.57 -1.23 -7.79
CA VAL A 11 -10.34 -1.51 -8.54
C VAL A 11 -10.56 -1.39 -10.04
N VAL A 12 -9.46 -1.16 -10.76
CA VAL A 12 -9.41 -1.16 -12.23
C VAL A 12 -8.23 -2.01 -12.70
N VAL A 13 -8.41 -2.78 -13.77
CA VAL A 13 -7.32 -3.51 -14.43
C VAL A 13 -6.54 -2.55 -15.33
N GLN A 14 -5.28 -2.30 -15.01
CA GLN A 14 -4.35 -1.52 -15.85
C GLN A 14 -3.10 -2.34 -16.13
N ALA A 15 -2.78 -2.55 -17.42
CA ALA A 15 -1.64 -3.36 -17.86
C ALA A 15 -1.59 -4.77 -17.21
N GLY A 16 -2.75 -5.40 -17.03
CA GLY A 16 -2.88 -6.72 -16.39
C GLY A 16 -2.83 -6.72 -14.86
N VAL A 17 -2.64 -5.57 -14.21
CA VAL A 17 -2.56 -5.43 -12.74
C VAL A 17 -3.82 -4.74 -12.20
N LEU A 18 -4.38 -5.25 -11.11
CA LEU A 18 -5.45 -4.58 -10.37
C LEU A 18 -4.88 -3.41 -9.57
N LYS A 19 -5.42 -2.21 -9.76
CA LYS A 19 -5.06 -1.01 -8.99
C LYS A 19 -6.28 -0.43 -8.28
N PRO A 20 -6.15 0.06 -7.04
CA PRO A 20 -7.24 0.76 -6.35
C PRO A 20 -7.57 2.08 -7.07
N THR A 21 -8.85 2.42 -7.13
CA THR A 21 -9.34 3.70 -7.65
C THR A 21 -9.51 4.71 -6.52
N VAL A 22 -9.80 5.97 -6.86
CA VAL A 22 -10.23 6.99 -5.87
C VAL A 22 -11.52 6.56 -5.14
N GLN A 23 -12.34 5.71 -5.75
CA GLN A 23 -13.56 5.19 -5.12
C GLN A 23 -13.27 4.11 -4.06
N ALA A 24 -12.16 3.36 -4.14
CA ALA A 24 -11.75 2.48 -3.04
C ALA A 24 -11.48 3.26 -1.76
N TRP A 25 -10.72 4.36 -1.85
CA TRP A 25 -10.43 5.22 -0.70
C TRP A 25 -11.71 5.77 -0.06
N ARG A 26 -12.64 6.28 -0.88
CA ARG A 26 -13.95 6.76 -0.40
C ARG A 26 -14.80 5.64 0.19
N TRP A 27 -14.72 4.42 -0.34
CA TRP A 27 -15.44 3.26 0.19
C TRP A 27 -14.91 2.89 1.58
N LEU A 28 -13.60 2.96 1.83
CA LEU A 28 -13.00 2.69 3.15
C LEU A 28 -13.45 3.67 4.24
N ASP A 29 -13.91 4.87 3.87
CA ASP A 29 -14.46 5.88 4.79
C ASP A 29 -15.93 5.64 5.17
N LEU A 30 -16.66 4.81 4.40
CA LEU A 30 -18.10 4.62 4.61
C LEU A 30 -18.38 3.75 5.86
N PRO A 31 -19.52 3.99 6.53
CA PRO A 31 -20.07 3.07 7.53
C PRO A 31 -20.07 1.61 7.04
N PRO A 32 -19.86 0.61 7.92
CA PRO A 32 -19.73 -0.79 7.51
C PRO A 32 -20.93 -1.33 6.71
N ASP A 33 -22.15 -0.90 7.06
CA ASP A 33 -23.39 -1.24 6.38
C ASP A 33 -23.49 -0.57 5.00
N GLU A 34 -23.17 0.73 4.89
CA GLU A 34 -23.10 1.43 3.60
C GLU A 34 -22.05 0.81 2.66
N ARG A 35 -20.89 0.40 3.21
CA ARG A 35 -19.86 -0.34 2.46
C ARG A 35 -20.42 -1.61 1.85
N TRP A 36 -21.16 -2.38 2.64
CA TRP A 36 -21.75 -3.65 2.22
C TRP A 36 -22.89 -3.45 1.21
N GLN A 37 -23.83 -2.53 1.48
CA GLN A 37 -24.90 -2.16 0.57
C GLN A 37 -24.36 -1.74 -0.80
N ARG A 38 -23.25 -0.99 -0.83
CA ARG A 38 -22.60 -0.57 -2.08
C ARG A 38 -22.05 -1.74 -2.91
N LEU A 39 -21.55 -2.81 -2.28
CA LEU A 39 -21.16 -4.05 -2.98
C LEU A 39 -22.38 -4.79 -3.54
N GLY A 40 -23.47 -4.88 -2.76
CA GLY A 40 -24.74 -5.48 -3.19
C GLY A 40 -25.36 -4.75 -4.39
N HIS A 41 -25.42 -3.42 -4.32
CA HIS A 41 -25.91 -2.57 -5.41
C HIS A 41 -25.05 -2.70 -6.68
N ALA A 42 -23.72 -2.80 -6.55
CA ALA A 42 -22.81 -2.97 -7.67
C ALA A 42 -23.03 -4.31 -8.41
N LEU A 43 -23.14 -5.42 -7.66
CA LEU A 43 -23.47 -6.73 -8.25
C LEU A 43 -24.84 -6.69 -8.92
N ALA A 44 -25.86 -6.13 -8.26
CA ALA A 44 -27.20 -6.02 -8.83
C ALA A 44 -27.27 -5.13 -10.09
N ALA A 45 -26.36 -4.16 -10.22
CA ALA A 45 -26.18 -3.36 -11.44
C ALA A 45 -25.45 -4.14 -12.55
N ASP A 46 -24.40 -4.90 -12.23
CA ASP A 46 -23.68 -5.75 -13.17
C ASP A 46 -24.57 -6.87 -13.76
N LEU A 47 -25.39 -7.54 -12.94
CA LEU A 47 -26.37 -8.52 -13.45
C LEU A 47 -27.40 -7.90 -14.41
N LYS A 48 -27.67 -6.59 -14.29
CA LYS A 48 -28.55 -5.84 -15.21
C LYS A 48 -27.80 -5.28 -16.44
N ALA A 49 -26.47 -5.32 -16.44
CA ALA A 49 -25.67 -4.83 -17.55
C ALA A 49 -25.77 -5.75 -18.78
N ARG A 50 -25.48 -5.18 -19.96
CA ARG A 50 -25.45 -5.90 -21.24
C ARG A 50 -24.12 -6.64 -21.47
N ASP A 51 -23.02 -6.06 -21.01
CA ASP A 51 -21.69 -6.65 -21.01
C ASP A 51 -21.31 -6.81 -19.53
N ARG A 52 -21.36 -8.05 -19.04
CA ARG A 52 -21.32 -8.35 -17.60
C ARG A 52 -19.93 -8.78 -17.18
N LEU A 53 -19.42 -8.18 -16.12
CA LEU A 53 -18.24 -8.68 -15.44
C LEU A 53 -18.49 -10.09 -14.89
N TRP A 54 -19.73 -10.42 -14.50
CA TRP A 54 -20.14 -11.76 -14.08
C TRP A 54 -19.70 -12.86 -15.06
N GLU A 55 -19.95 -12.66 -16.36
CA GLU A 55 -19.65 -13.62 -17.43
C GLU A 55 -18.15 -13.63 -17.75
N ARG A 56 -17.49 -12.46 -17.74
CA ARG A 56 -16.03 -12.32 -17.89
C ARG A 56 -15.26 -13.06 -16.78
N TYR A 57 -15.78 -13.05 -15.56
CA TYR A 57 -15.25 -13.79 -14.40
C TYR A 57 -15.71 -15.27 -14.35
N ARG A 58 -16.49 -15.74 -15.34
CA ARG A 58 -16.98 -17.12 -15.46
C ARG A 58 -17.77 -17.60 -14.23
N LEU A 59 -18.54 -16.71 -13.64
CA LEU A 59 -19.44 -17.05 -12.51
C LEU A 59 -20.66 -17.84 -13.01
N PRO A 60 -21.34 -18.63 -12.15
CA PRO A 60 -22.48 -19.46 -12.54
C PRO A 60 -23.58 -18.63 -13.20
N SER A 61 -24.06 -19.04 -14.37
CA SER A 61 -25.05 -18.27 -15.15
C SER A 61 -26.34 -18.07 -14.36
N VAL A 62 -26.60 -16.83 -13.96
CA VAL A 62 -27.79 -16.43 -13.20
C VAL A 62 -28.39 -15.18 -13.82
N ASP A 63 -29.72 -15.15 -13.95
CA ASP A 63 -30.44 -13.94 -14.36
C ASP A 63 -30.81 -13.08 -13.13
N VAL A 64 -31.24 -11.84 -13.40
CA VAL A 64 -31.55 -10.85 -12.37
C VAL A 64 -32.71 -11.29 -11.46
N GLN A 65 -33.72 -11.95 -12.02
CA GLN A 65 -34.89 -12.41 -11.26
C GLN A 65 -34.50 -13.60 -10.38
N THR A 66 -33.79 -14.58 -10.94
CA THR A 66 -33.26 -15.72 -10.17
C THR A 66 -32.38 -15.26 -9.00
N TRP A 67 -31.46 -14.31 -9.24
CA TRP A 67 -30.64 -13.74 -8.18
C TRP A 67 -31.47 -13.04 -7.10
N GLN A 68 -32.44 -12.20 -7.49
CA GLN A 68 -33.29 -11.49 -6.53
C GLN A 68 -34.10 -12.47 -5.66
N THR A 69 -34.76 -13.46 -6.27
CA THR A 69 -35.53 -14.47 -5.54
C THR A 69 -34.67 -15.28 -4.56
N LEU A 70 -33.42 -15.62 -4.94
CA LEU A 70 -32.47 -16.28 -4.04
C LEU A 70 -32.12 -15.39 -2.84
N VAL A 71 -31.81 -14.12 -3.06
CA VAL A 71 -31.48 -13.17 -1.99
C VAL A 71 -32.68 -12.90 -1.08
N ASP A 72 -33.88 -12.70 -1.64
CA ASP A 72 -35.12 -12.49 -0.89
C ASP A 72 -35.45 -13.68 0.02
N HIS A 73 -35.17 -14.90 -0.44
CA HIS A 73 -35.33 -16.12 0.37
C HIS A 73 -34.26 -16.25 1.46
N LEU A 74 -33.01 -15.92 1.17
CA LEU A 74 -31.95 -15.91 2.19
C LEU A 74 -32.23 -14.87 3.29
N GLN A 75 -32.80 -13.71 2.94
CA GLN A 75 -33.20 -12.67 3.90
C GLN A 75 -34.37 -13.07 4.80
N GLN A 76 -35.14 -14.11 4.44
CA GLN A 76 -36.22 -14.67 5.26
C GLN A 76 -35.72 -15.75 6.25
N LEU A 77 -34.48 -16.23 6.10
CA LEU A 77 -33.88 -17.18 7.02
C LEU A 77 -33.38 -16.46 8.29
N THR A 78 -33.28 -17.20 9.39
CA THR A 78 -32.82 -16.66 10.67
C THR A 78 -31.28 -16.73 10.73
N PRO A 79 -30.57 -15.61 10.98
CA PRO A 79 -29.12 -15.63 11.11
C PRO A 79 -28.62 -16.56 12.22
N GLY A 80 -27.44 -17.16 12.01
CA GLY A 80 -26.78 -18.05 12.97
C GLY A 80 -27.26 -19.51 12.95
N PHE A 81 -28.33 -19.84 12.23
CA PHE A 81 -28.79 -21.22 12.05
C PHE A 81 -28.13 -21.89 10.84
N VAL A 82 -27.86 -23.19 10.97
CA VAL A 82 -27.35 -24.04 9.88
C VAL A 82 -28.53 -24.58 9.06
N TYR A 83 -28.48 -24.35 7.75
CA TYR A 83 -29.45 -24.82 6.77
C TYR A 83 -28.81 -25.82 5.80
N THR A 84 -29.52 -26.87 5.42
CA THR A 84 -29.02 -27.81 4.40
C THR A 84 -29.30 -27.27 3.00
N ARG A 85 -28.35 -27.50 2.08
CA ARG A 85 -28.48 -27.09 0.66
C ARG A 85 -29.76 -27.63 0.03
N GLU A 86 -30.07 -28.91 0.28
CA GLU A 86 -31.26 -29.60 -0.25
C GLU A 86 -32.58 -28.95 0.19
N ASN A 87 -32.72 -28.63 1.47
CA ASN A 87 -33.95 -27.99 1.98
C ASN A 87 -34.11 -26.58 1.42
N PHE A 88 -33.01 -25.82 1.28
CA PHE A 88 -33.06 -24.50 0.65
C PHE A 88 -33.46 -24.57 -0.83
N ILE A 89 -32.86 -25.48 -1.61
CA ILE A 89 -33.27 -25.74 -3.01
C ILE A 89 -34.76 -26.05 -3.07
N ARG A 90 -35.25 -26.95 -2.21
CA ARG A 90 -36.67 -27.36 -2.16
C ARG A 90 -37.65 -26.22 -1.85
N VAL A 91 -37.22 -25.24 -1.04
CA VAL A 91 -38.02 -24.04 -0.71
C VAL A 91 -37.99 -22.99 -1.83
N VAL A 92 -36.85 -22.83 -2.50
CA VAL A 92 -36.69 -21.86 -3.61
C VAL A 92 -37.37 -22.34 -4.91
N GLN A 93 -37.33 -23.64 -5.20
CA GLN A 93 -37.71 -24.19 -6.51
C GLN A 93 -39.12 -23.83 -7.00
N PRO A 94 -40.18 -23.77 -6.16
CA PRO A 94 -41.51 -23.33 -6.59
C PRO A 94 -41.56 -21.91 -7.18
N HIS A 95 -40.59 -21.05 -6.84
CA HIS A 95 -40.52 -19.66 -7.31
C HIS A 95 -39.58 -19.47 -8.51
N LEU A 96 -38.82 -20.51 -8.90
CA LEU A 96 -37.93 -20.52 -10.06
C LEU A 96 -38.25 -21.68 -11.04
N PRO A 97 -39.51 -21.81 -11.51
CA PRO A 97 -39.95 -22.97 -12.30
C PRO A 97 -39.28 -23.09 -13.68
N THR A 98 -38.60 -22.04 -14.15
CA THR A 98 -37.84 -22.02 -15.42
C THR A 98 -36.41 -22.56 -15.28
N MET A 99 -35.89 -22.73 -14.06
CA MET A 99 -34.56 -23.26 -13.79
C MET A 99 -34.62 -24.78 -13.53
N ASN A 100 -34.31 -25.56 -14.57
CA ASN A 100 -34.39 -27.03 -14.51
C ASN A 100 -33.33 -27.69 -13.60
N ASP A 101 -32.25 -26.99 -13.24
CA ASP A 101 -31.15 -27.55 -12.43
C ASP A 101 -30.64 -26.56 -11.37
N LEU A 102 -31.50 -26.28 -10.37
CA LEU A 102 -31.10 -25.52 -9.19
C LEU A 102 -30.05 -26.24 -8.33
N SER A 103 -29.98 -27.57 -8.43
CA SER A 103 -28.96 -28.42 -7.80
C SER A 103 -27.53 -28.11 -8.27
N ALA A 104 -27.33 -27.83 -9.56
CA ALA A 104 -26.04 -27.38 -10.08
C ALA A 104 -25.80 -25.88 -9.86
N LEU A 105 -26.85 -25.05 -9.84
CA LEU A 105 -26.73 -23.59 -9.74
C LEU A 105 -26.46 -23.09 -8.30
N ILE A 106 -27.19 -23.59 -7.30
CA ILE A 106 -27.17 -23.03 -5.95
C ILE A 106 -25.82 -23.25 -5.21
N PRO A 107 -25.19 -24.45 -5.22
CA PRO A 107 -23.92 -24.67 -4.53
C PRO A 107 -22.80 -23.69 -4.89
N PRO A 108 -22.44 -23.43 -6.17
CA PRO A 108 -21.38 -22.49 -6.51
C PRO A 108 -21.77 -21.01 -6.29
N LEU A 109 -23.07 -20.69 -6.20
CA LEU A 109 -23.51 -19.36 -5.77
C LEU A 109 -23.31 -19.14 -4.27
N LEU A 110 -23.61 -20.17 -3.45
CA LEU A 110 -23.35 -20.15 -2.00
C LEU A 110 -21.85 -20.04 -1.72
N GLU A 111 -21.04 -20.97 -2.24
CA GLU A 111 -19.59 -21.07 -2.02
C GLU A 111 -18.81 -19.89 -2.63
N GLY A 112 -19.36 -19.25 -3.67
CA GLY A 112 -18.76 -18.12 -4.37
C GLY A 112 -19.38 -16.77 -3.96
N PRO A 113 -20.14 -16.10 -4.83
CA PRO A 113 -20.63 -14.74 -4.63
C PRO A 113 -21.31 -14.46 -3.27
N LEU A 114 -22.13 -15.38 -2.75
CA LEU A 114 -22.86 -15.16 -1.49
C LEU A 114 -21.94 -15.23 -0.26
N THR A 115 -20.97 -16.16 -0.23
CA THR A 115 -19.90 -16.15 0.78
C THR A 115 -18.94 -14.98 0.62
N TRP A 116 -18.60 -14.54 -0.60
CA TRP A 116 -17.75 -13.36 -0.80
C TRP A 116 -18.40 -12.05 -0.36
N LEU A 117 -19.73 -11.96 -0.42
CA LEU A 117 -20.51 -10.87 0.17
C LEU A 117 -20.68 -11.01 1.69
N GLY A 118 -20.27 -12.13 2.30
CA GLY A 118 -20.54 -12.38 3.72
C GLY A 118 -22.02 -12.56 4.05
N ILE A 119 -22.84 -13.01 3.11
CA ILE A 119 -24.26 -13.37 3.36
C ILE A 119 -24.33 -14.74 4.03
N VAL A 120 -23.53 -15.70 3.55
CA VAL A 120 -23.51 -17.07 4.06
C VAL A 120 -22.08 -17.54 4.36
N SER A 121 -21.93 -18.39 5.38
CA SER A 121 -20.74 -19.21 5.58
C SER A 121 -21.10 -20.65 5.22
N VAL A 122 -20.37 -21.26 4.29
CA VAL A 122 -20.60 -22.65 3.85
C VAL A 122 -19.73 -23.60 4.67
N GLN A 123 -20.32 -24.66 5.22
CA GLN A 123 -19.64 -25.70 5.99
C GLN A 123 -20.29 -27.04 5.64
N ASP A 124 -19.48 -28.00 5.18
CA ASP A 124 -19.92 -29.32 4.72
C ASP A 124 -21.13 -29.22 3.74
N GLU A 125 -22.17 -30.03 3.96
CA GLU A 125 -23.43 -30.06 3.19
C GLU A 125 -24.41 -28.92 3.53
N GLY A 126 -24.00 -27.99 4.40
CA GLY A 126 -24.83 -26.90 4.90
C GLY A 126 -24.26 -25.50 4.66
N PHE A 127 -25.04 -24.51 5.04
CA PHE A 127 -24.62 -23.13 5.12
C PHE A 127 -25.31 -22.43 6.31
N THR A 128 -24.61 -21.46 6.89
CA THR A 128 -25.12 -20.61 7.97
C THR A 128 -25.36 -19.22 7.40
N LEU A 129 -26.57 -18.67 7.57
CA LEU A 129 -26.81 -17.26 7.26
C LEU A 129 -26.07 -16.40 8.28
N LEU A 130 -25.20 -15.51 7.80
CA LEU A 130 -24.46 -14.58 8.66
C LEU A 130 -25.36 -13.38 9.02
N PRO A 131 -25.27 -12.84 10.24
CA PRO A 131 -26.05 -11.68 10.62
C PRO A 131 -25.56 -10.45 9.85
N GLN A 132 -26.48 -9.64 9.33
CA GLN A 132 -26.18 -8.33 8.73
C GLN A 132 -25.86 -7.26 9.79
N SER A 133 -25.21 -7.67 10.88
CA SER A 133 -24.72 -6.81 11.95
C SER A 133 -23.21 -6.65 11.79
N PHE A 134 -22.80 -5.50 11.27
CA PHE A 134 -21.40 -5.16 11.17
C PHE A 134 -20.94 -4.49 12.47
N SER A 135 -19.79 -4.91 13.00
CA SER A 135 -19.18 -4.24 14.14
C SER A 135 -18.67 -2.85 13.74
N GLU A 136 -18.89 -1.87 14.60
CA GLU A 136 -18.24 -0.56 14.47
C GLU A 136 -16.71 -0.70 14.48
N PRO A 137 -15.97 0.11 13.70
CA PRO A 137 -14.51 0.08 13.70
C PRO A 137 -13.96 0.35 15.10
N GLN A 138 -13.25 -0.63 15.62
CA GLN A 138 -12.55 -0.56 16.90
C GLN A 138 -11.25 0.22 16.74
N ASN A 139 -10.90 0.95 17.80
CA ASN A 139 -9.66 1.67 17.93
C ASN A 139 -8.51 0.69 18.19
N ALA A 140 -7.33 0.98 17.63
CA ALA A 140 -6.12 0.19 17.89
C ALA A 140 -5.40 0.63 19.17
N GLU A 141 -4.77 -0.32 19.87
CA GLU A 141 -4.00 -0.01 21.10
C GLU A 141 -2.54 0.28 20.75
N LEU A 142 -1.98 1.38 21.26
CA LEU A 142 -0.60 1.79 21.00
C LEU A 142 0.29 1.59 22.23
N VAL A 143 1.45 0.98 22.03
CA VAL A 143 2.48 0.78 23.06
C VAL A 143 3.82 1.32 22.58
N GLN A 144 4.39 2.28 23.32
CA GLN A 144 5.71 2.85 23.04
C GLN A 144 6.81 2.11 23.81
N HIS A 145 7.90 1.81 23.12
CA HIS A 145 9.17 1.38 23.68
C HIS A 145 10.30 2.30 23.15
N GLU A 146 11.50 2.18 23.73
CA GLU A 146 12.63 3.10 23.44
C GLU A 146 12.99 3.18 21.95
N ASP A 147 13.03 2.03 21.25
CA ASP A 147 13.41 1.93 19.83
C ASP A 147 12.25 1.59 18.88
N MET A 148 11.02 1.42 19.40
CA MET A 148 9.89 0.95 18.58
C MET A 148 8.53 1.36 19.15
N ILE A 149 7.57 1.63 18.27
CA ILE A 149 6.15 1.74 18.59
C ILE A 149 5.46 0.48 18.04
N TYR A 150 4.71 -0.20 18.89
CA TYR A 150 3.81 -1.28 18.49
C TYR A 150 2.37 -0.78 18.49
N ILE A 151 1.56 -1.25 17.55
CA ILE A 151 0.13 -1.00 17.54
C ILE A 151 -0.57 -2.36 17.42
N SER A 152 -1.32 -2.75 18.45
CA SER A 152 -2.16 -3.95 18.43
C SER A 152 -3.44 -3.65 17.66
N LEU A 153 -3.68 -4.43 16.60
CA LEU A 153 -4.89 -4.27 15.80
C LEU A 153 -6.04 -5.08 16.42
N PRO A 154 -7.24 -4.50 16.56
CA PRO A 154 -8.45 -5.25 16.90
C PRO A 154 -8.92 -6.11 15.72
N ASP A 155 -9.95 -6.93 15.94
CA ASP A 155 -10.57 -7.76 14.87
C ASP A 155 -11.25 -6.92 13.78
N SER A 156 -11.68 -5.70 14.11
CA SER A 156 -12.34 -4.76 13.18
C SER A 156 -11.68 -3.37 13.21
N PRO A 157 -10.45 -3.21 12.68
CA PRO A 157 -9.73 -1.94 12.74
C PRO A 157 -10.27 -0.91 11.74
N ARG A 158 -9.97 0.37 11.97
CA ARG A 158 -10.21 1.45 11.01
C ARG A 158 -9.35 1.25 9.75
N LEU A 159 -9.97 0.77 8.68
CA LEU A 159 -9.26 0.25 7.51
C LEU A 159 -8.42 1.29 6.75
N ARG A 160 -8.91 2.52 6.57
CA ARG A 160 -8.17 3.56 5.84
C ARG A 160 -6.82 3.91 6.49
N PRO A 161 -6.77 4.33 7.78
CA PRO A 161 -5.49 4.64 8.40
C PRO A 161 -4.61 3.39 8.56
N LEU A 162 -5.19 2.19 8.74
CA LEU A 162 -4.44 0.93 8.70
C LEU A 162 -3.73 0.72 7.35
N ILE A 163 -4.44 0.85 6.23
CA ILE A 163 -3.86 0.68 4.88
C ILE A 163 -2.74 1.70 4.63
N ILE A 164 -2.94 2.96 5.04
CA ILE A 164 -1.89 3.99 4.95
C ILE A 164 -0.68 3.63 5.83
N CYS A 165 -0.87 3.06 7.02
CA CYS A 165 0.24 2.57 7.84
C CYS A 165 0.99 1.41 7.17
N CYS A 166 0.29 0.47 6.54
CA CYS A 166 0.89 -0.66 5.83
C CYS A 166 1.80 -0.26 4.64
N GLU A 167 1.74 0.99 4.16
CA GLU A 167 2.68 1.51 3.15
C GLU A 167 4.12 1.67 3.68
N TRP A 168 4.32 1.67 5.01
CA TRP A 168 5.63 1.96 5.61
C TRP A 168 5.93 1.19 6.92
N ALA A 169 4.92 0.85 7.73
CA ALA A 169 5.04 -0.02 8.88
C ALA A 169 5.21 -1.50 8.48
N GLU A 170 5.80 -2.31 9.35
CA GLU A 170 5.83 -3.77 9.18
C GLU A 170 4.62 -4.39 9.88
N VAL A 171 3.96 -5.37 9.24
CA VAL A 171 2.77 -6.05 9.77
C VAL A 171 3.14 -7.47 10.18
N LYS A 172 2.94 -7.82 11.45
CA LYS A 172 3.23 -9.16 11.99
C LYS A 172 2.32 -9.47 13.18
N ASP A 173 1.87 -10.70 13.34
CA ASP A 173 1.11 -11.20 14.51
C ASP A 173 -0.06 -10.28 14.94
N ASN A 174 -0.81 -9.77 13.96
CA ASN A 174 -1.88 -8.76 14.10
C ASN A 174 -1.45 -7.43 14.77
N ARG A 175 -0.20 -7.01 14.54
CA ARG A 175 0.38 -5.76 15.04
C ARG A 175 1.11 -5.00 13.95
N LEU A 176 1.13 -3.67 14.06
CA LEU A 176 2.02 -2.80 13.30
C LEU A 176 3.29 -2.52 14.09
N TYR A 177 4.44 -2.61 13.42
CA TYR A 177 5.77 -2.39 13.95
C TYR A 177 6.34 -1.12 13.29
N ILE A 178 6.56 -0.09 14.10
CA ILE A 178 7.00 1.23 13.65
C ILE A 178 8.31 1.57 14.34
N ASN A 179 9.38 1.61 13.56
CA ASN A 179 10.74 1.96 13.99
C ASN A 179 11.34 3.02 13.03
N ALA A 180 12.59 3.42 13.26
CA ALA A 180 13.28 4.40 12.42
C ALA A 180 13.35 4.02 10.91
N ALA A 181 13.35 2.73 10.57
CA ALA A 181 13.31 2.27 9.18
C ALA A 181 11.91 2.42 8.55
N ALA A 182 10.85 2.17 9.32
CA ALA A 182 9.47 2.43 8.90
C ALA A 182 9.24 3.93 8.61
N ILE A 183 9.68 4.83 9.51
CA ILE A 183 9.58 6.28 9.30
C ILE A 183 10.38 6.72 8.06
N ARG A 184 11.54 6.11 7.79
CA ARG A 184 12.29 6.38 6.56
C ARG A 184 11.52 6.00 5.30
N ARG A 185 10.89 4.82 5.25
CA ARG A 185 10.02 4.40 4.13
C ARG A 185 8.85 5.36 3.93
N ALA A 186 8.23 5.84 5.02
CA ALA A 186 7.15 6.81 4.95
C ALA A 186 7.60 8.14 4.30
N LEU A 187 8.78 8.62 4.66
CA LEU A 187 9.41 9.82 4.07
C LEU A 187 9.78 9.63 2.59
N GLU A 188 10.31 8.47 2.22
CA GLU A 188 10.62 8.09 0.84
C GLU A 188 9.34 8.06 -0.03
N ASN A 189 8.21 7.63 0.56
CA ASN A 189 6.88 7.67 -0.04
C ASN A 189 6.18 9.05 0.06
N GLY A 190 6.89 10.11 0.47
CA GLY A 190 6.38 11.48 0.50
C GLY A 190 5.40 11.79 1.65
N SER A 191 5.37 10.97 2.70
CA SER A 191 4.62 11.26 3.93
C SER A 191 5.51 11.93 4.96
N ASP A 192 5.07 13.04 5.56
CA ASP A 192 5.79 13.73 6.63
C ASP A 192 5.38 13.25 8.03
N ALA A 193 6.06 13.75 9.06
CA ALA A 193 5.78 13.38 10.45
C ALA A 193 4.35 13.77 10.90
N LEU A 194 3.79 14.87 10.39
CA LEU A 194 2.44 15.32 10.73
C LEU A 194 1.38 14.38 10.14
N LYS A 195 1.51 14.00 8.87
CA LYS A 195 0.65 13.02 8.20
C LYS A 195 0.72 11.65 8.86
N MET A 196 1.92 11.19 9.22
CA MET A 196 2.10 9.97 10.01
C MET A 196 1.38 10.08 11.36
N GLY A 197 1.58 11.18 12.10
CA GLY A 197 0.91 11.43 13.38
C GLY A 197 -0.62 11.44 13.29
N SER A 198 -1.19 12.11 12.28
CA SER A 198 -2.64 12.12 12.00
C SER A 198 -3.15 10.72 11.70
N THR A 199 -2.47 9.97 10.83
CA THR A 199 -2.86 8.60 10.46
C THR A 199 -2.87 7.67 11.68
N LEU A 200 -1.88 7.81 12.57
CA LEU A 200 -1.84 7.05 13.82
C LEU A 200 -2.95 7.47 14.79
N SER A 201 -3.19 8.77 14.95
CA SER A 201 -4.28 9.31 15.78
C SER A 201 -5.65 8.84 15.28
N GLU A 202 -5.86 8.79 13.96
CA GLU A 202 -7.06 8.23 13.33
C GLU A 202 -7.19 6.72 13.59
N LEU A 203 -6.10 5.95 13.57
CA LEU A 203 -6.12 4.50 13.80
C LEU A 203 -6.42 4.13 15.26
N ILE A 204 -5.86 4.87 16.22
CA ILE A 204 -6.11 4.68 17.66
C ILE A 204 -7.37 5.41 18.14
N GLY A 205 -7.97 6.25 17.30
CA GLY A 205 -9.18 7.03 17.60
C GLY A 205 -9.04 8.05 18.74
N GLU A 206 -7.81 8.38 19.14
CA GLU A 206 -7.45 9.29 20.22
C GLU A 206 -6.26 10.18 19.79
N PRO A 207 -6.04 11.35 20.43
CA PRO A 207 -4.85 12.17 20.19
C PRO A 207 -3.57 11.38 20.47
N LEU A 208 -2.63 11.40 19.51
CA LEU A 208 -1.36 10.68 19.65
C LEU A 208 -0.56 11.22 20.86
N PRO A 209 -0.04 10.35 21.76
CA PRO A 209 0.74 10.81 22.91
C PRO A 209 1.98 11.61 22.49
N ALA A 210 2.27 12.71 23.20
CA ALA A 210 3.34 13.64 22.82
C ALA A 210 4.71 12.94 22.67
N ALA A 211 5.07 12.05 23.60
CA ALA A 211 6.32 11.27 23.54
C ALA A 211 6.42 10.37 22.29
N VAL A 212 5.29 9.85 21.78
CA VAL A 212 5.24 9.04 20.56
C VAL A 212 5.45 9.92 19.33
N PHE A 213 4.83 11.11 19.31
CA PHE A 213 4.99 12.06 18.22
C PHE A 213 6.41 12.65 18.18
N GLU A 214 7.01 12.95 19.34
CA GLU A 214 8.41 13.37 19.46
C GLU A 214 9.38 12.28 18.98
N GLN A 215 9.11 11.01 19.27
CA GLN A 215 9.86 9.86 18.75
C GLN A 215 9.82 9.82 17.21
N ILE A 216 8.63 9.98 16.61
CA ILE A 216 8.44 10.02 15.16
C ILE A 216 9.19 11.21 14.55
N GLN A 217 9.11 12.40 15.16
CA GLN A 217 9.87 13.58 14.74
C GLN A 217 11.39 13.41 14.86
N LEU A 218 11.87 12.72 15.91
CA LEU A 218 13.28 12.41 16.09
C LEU A 218 13.77 11.47 14.97
N TRP A 219 13.08 10.37 14.73
CA TRP A 219 13.39 9.44 13.64
C TRP A 219 13.30 10.12 12.26
N ALA A 220 12.31 10.98 12.04
CA ALA A 220 12.18 11.73 10.79
C ALA A 220 13.35 12.71 10.58
N ARG A 221 13.75 13.47 11.60
CA ARG A 221 14.93 14.34 11.55
C ARG A 221 16.21 13.56 11.29
N VAL A 222 16.41 12.42 11.95
CA VAL A 222 17.59 11.55 11.74
C VAL A 222 17.61 10.96 10.32
N ALA A 223 16.45 10.54 9.78
CA ALA A 223 16.34 10.05 8.41
C ALA A 223 16.60 11.15 7.36
N GLN A 224 16.17 12.39 7.63
CA GLN A 224 16.40 13.54 6.76
C GLN A 224 17.82 14.12 6.87
N ALA A 225 18.52 13.93 7.99
CA ALA A 225 19.88 14.43 8.19
C ALA A 225 20.90 13.85 7.19
N LEU A 226 20.64 12.64 6.67
CA LEU A 226 21.47 11.98 5.65
C LEU A 226 20.60 11.33 4.58
N THR A 227 20.14 12.11 3.59
CA THR A 227 19.46 11.55 2.41
C THR A 227 20.46 11.17 1.33
N LEU A 228 20.53 9.89 0.96
CA LEU A 228 21.18 9.48 -0.28
C LEU A 228 20.23 9.77 -1.44
N ARG A 229 20.67 10.57 -2.42
CA ARG A 229 19.88 10.91 -3.61
C ARG A 229 20.60 10.42 -4.85
N GLN A 230 19.88 9.74 -5.75
CA GLN A 230 20.40 9.48 -7.09
C GLN A 230 20.35 10.80 -7.87
N ILE A 231 21.52 11.38 -8.11
CA ILE A 231 21.71 12.54 -8.97
C ILE A 231 22.24 12.08 -10.32
N THR A 232 21.78 12.69 -11.40
CA THR A 232 22.47 12.63 -12.69
C THR A 232 23.50 13.74 -12.71
N LEU A 233 24.72 13.44 -13.16
CA LEU A 233 25.79 14.43 -13.23
C LEU A 233 25.84 15.01 -14.64
N PHE A 234 25.53 16.30 -14.79
CA PHE A 234 25.76 17.00 -16.04
C PHE A 234 27.21 17.48 -16.07
N THR A 235 27.99 16.98 -17.03
CA THR A 235 29.43 17.16 -17.10
C THR A 235 29.81 17.90 -18.38
N ALA A 236 30.60 18.96 -18.27
CA ALA A 236 31.20 19.66 -19.42
C ALA A 236 32.73 19.55 -19.37
N GLN A 237 33.36 19.27 -20.52
CA GLN A 237 34.83 19.20 -20.62
C GLN A 237 35.48 20.55 -20.31
N ASP A 238 34.78 21.64 -20.61
CA ASP A 238 35.19 23.02 -20.38
C ASP A 238 34.25 23.69 -19.37
N SER A 239 34.83 24.45 -18.43
CA SER A 239 34.08 25.20 -17.40
C SER A 239 33.35 26.40 -17.96
N ASP A 240 33.85 26.98 -19.06
CA ASP A 240 33.26 28.18 -19.65
C ASP A 240 31.95 27.79 -20.36
N THR A 241 31.96 26.68 -21.10
CA THR A 241 30.74 26.04 -21.65
C THR A 241 29.65 25.82 -20.58
N LEU A 242 30.00 25.34 -19.38
CA LEU A 242 29.03 25.14 -18.31
C LEU A 242 28.56 26.47 -17.67
N THR A 243 29.39 27.51 -17.74
CA THR A 243 29.06 28.86 -17.28
C THR A 243 28.08 29.54 -18.23
N ASP A 244 28.30 29.42 -19.54
CA ASP A 244 27.41 29.90 -20.59
C ASP A 244 26.05 29.19 -20.53
N ILE A 245 26.04 27.85 -20.50
CA ILE A 245 24.82 27.05 -20.31
C ILE A 245 24.07 27.45 -19.03
N ARG A 246 24.78 27.75 -17.92
CA ARG A 246 24.13 28.27 -16.70
C ARG A 246 23.65 29.71 -16.84
N SER A 247 24.25 30.53 -17.68
CA SER A 247 23.78 31.88 -17.99
C SER A 247 22.46 31.81 -18.76
N ASP A 248 22.42 30.99 -19.80
CA ASP A 248 21.24 30.78 -20.66
C ASP A 248 20.08 30.10 -19.90
N ILE A 249 20.37 29.08 -19.08
CA ILE A 249 19.38 28.49 -18.18
C ILE A 249 18.96 29.46 -17.06
N ARG A 250 19.80 30.45 -16.70
CA ARG A 250 19.38 31.50 -15.77
C ARG A 250 18.47 32.51 -16.44
N SER A 251 18.60 32.79 -17.74
CA SER A 251 17.66 33.65 -18.46
C SER A 251 16.33 32.93 -18.76
N ASP A 252 16.33 31.62 -19.06
CA ASP A 252 15.08 30.84 -19.10
C ASP A 252 14.65 30.32 -17.71
N TRP A 253 13.71 31.03 -17.10
CA TRP A 253 13.10 30.64 -15.82
C TRP A 253 12.48 29.23 -15.80
N ARG A 254 12.12 28.66 -16.95
CA ARG A 254 11.52 27.31 -17.07
C ARG A 254 12.54 26.19 -16.88
N LEU A 255 13.82 26.43 -17.21
CA LEU A 255 14.89 25.46 -17.10
C LEU A 255 15.53 25.45 -15.70
N ARG A 256 15.39 26.54 -14.93
CA ARG A 256 15.91 26.65 -13.56
C ARG A 256 15.52 25.48 -12.62
N PRO A 257 14.28 24.95 -12.61
CA PRO A 257 13.91 23.81 -11.75
C PRO A 257 14.52 22.46 -12.17
N LEU A 258 15.10 22.38 -13.38
CA LEU A 258 15.77 21.17 -13.89
C LEU A 258 17.24 21.11 -13.46
N MET A 259 17.87 22.25 -13.17
CA MET A 259 19.23 22.35 -12.65
C MET A 259 19.25 22.30 -11.13
N GLY A 260 20.05 21.41 -10.57
CA GLY A 260 20.39 21.39 -9.15
C GLY A 260 21.59 22.27 -8.83
N GLU A 261 22.24 21.97 -7.70
CA GLU A 261 23.40 22.71 -7.23
C GLU A 261 24.66 22.40 -8.07
N PRO A 262 25.54 23.40 -8.31
CA PRO A 262 26.84 23.16 -8.93
C PRO A 262 27.73 22.39 -7.96
N LEU A 263 28.31 21.28 -8.43
CA LEU A 263 29.20 20.44 -7.63
C LEU A 263 30.68 20.77 -7.88
N SER A 264 31.01 21.23 -9.09
CA SER A 264 32.32 21.80 -9.43
C SER A 264 32.22 22.69 -10.68
N PRO A 265 33.30 23.35 -11.15
CA PRO A 265 33.28 24.11 -12.41
C PRO A 265 32.86 23.30 -13.64
N HIS A 266 33.04 21.97 -13.60
CA HIS A 266 32.74 21.04 -14.71
C HIS A 266 31.49 20.18 -14.45
N HIS A 267 30.83 20.33 -13.30
CA HIS A 267 29.76 19.42 -12.89
C HIS A 267 28.59 20.15 -12.23
N VAL A 268 27.38 19.90 -12.74
CA VAL A 268 26.12 20.32 -12.11
C VAL A 268 25.27 19.10 -11.79
N ALA A 269 24.69 19.06 -10.59
CA ALA A 269 23.71 18.03 -10.24
C ALA A 269 22.41 18.26 -11.01
N VAL A 270 21.85 17.22 -11.61
CA VAL A 270 20.53 17.22 -12.26
C VAL A 270 19.67 16.16 -11.57
N PRO A 271 18.40 16.44 -11.20
CA PRO A 271 17.49 15.42 -10.67
C PRO A 271 17.35 14.26 -11.67
N SER A 272 17.45 13.03 -11.20
CA SER A 272 17.53 11.85 -12.08
C SER A 272 16.36 11.70 -13.06
N GLY A 273 15.15 12.14 -12.69
CA GLY A 273 13.98 12.17 -13.56
C GLY A 273 13.86 13.39 -14.50
N ARG A 274 14.88 14.25 -14.59
CA ARG A 274 14.86 15.51 -15.39
C ARG A 274 15.96 15.63 -16.44
N ALA A 275 16.85 14.64 -16.57
CA ALA A 275 17.95 14.69 -17.52
C ALA A 275 17.49 14.86 -18.98
N GLU A 276 16.47 14.10 -19.42
CA GLU A 276 15.95 14.18 -20.79
C GLU A 276 15.26 15.52 -21.11
N ASP A 277 14.60 16.14 -20.13
CA ASP A 277 14.02 17.49 -20.26
C ASP A 277 15.10 18.57 -20.40
N LEU A 278 16.31 18.32 -19.92
CA LEU A 278 17.47 19.21 -20.00
C LEU A 278 18.28 19.02 -21.30
N LEU A 279 18.30 17.81 -21.87
CA LEU A 279 18.98 17.51 -23.13
C LEU A 279 18.21 18.05 -24.34
N ARG A 280 16.87 17.92 -24.33
CA ARG A 280 16.01 18.29 -25.48
C ARG A 280 16.21 19.73 -26.00
N PRO A 281 16.29 20.78 -25.14
CA PRO A 281 16.52 22.14 -25.63
C PRO A 281 17.94 22.36 -26.17
N ALA A 282 18.94 21.64 -25.63
CA ALA A 282 20.34 21.81 -26.02
C ALA A 282 20.65 21.17 -27.39
N ASP A 283 19.93 20.10 -27.76
CA ASP A 283 19.93 19.56 -29.12
C ASP A 283 19.28 20.55 -30.11
N GLU A 284 18.18 21.21 -29.71
CA GLU A 284 17.46 22.19 -30.56
C GLU A 284 18.27 23.48 -30.82
N THR A 285 19.07 23.94 -29.85
CA THR A 285 19.93 25.13 -30.04
C THR A 285 21.24 24.84 -30.77
N GLY A 286 21.56 23.56 -31.04
CA GLY A 286 22.75 23.14 -31.80
C GLY A 286 24.08 23.45 -31.12
N THR A 287 24.07 23.85 -29.84
CA THR A 287 25.22 24.46 -29.17
C THR A 287 26.21 23.45 -28.57
N ALA A 288 25.82 22.19 -28.38
CA ALA A 288 26.71 21.14 -27.90
C ALA A 288 26.28 19.74 -28.36
N ARG A 289 27.26 18.89 -28.74
CA ARG A 289 27.05 17.44 -28.77
C ARG A 289 27.13 16.90 -27.34
N LEU A 290 25.99 16.80 -26.68
CA LEU A 290 25.92 16.26 -25.32
C LEU A 290 25.91 14.73 -25.35
N SER A 291 26.99 14.10 -24.87
CA SER A 291 26.98 12.66 -24.56
C SER A 291 26.37 12.47 -23.18
N CYS A 292 25.20 11.83 -23.13
CA CYS A 292 24.64 11.33 -21.87
C CYS A 292 25.21 9.94 -21.60
N ASP A 293 26.38 9.89 -20.96
CA ASP A 293 26.97 8.64 -20.48
C ASP A 293 26.15 8.13 -19.28
N GLN A 294 25.01 7.49 -19.58
CA GLN A 294 24.28 6.74 -18.56
C GLN A 294 25.17 5.58 -18.06
N PRO A 295 25.38 5.43 -16.74
CA PRO A 295 26.13 4.31 -16.19
C PRO A 295 25.38 3.00 -16.44
N SER A 296 25.73 2.33 -17.53
CA SER A 296 25.23 1.00 -17.85
C SER A 296 25.82 0.00 -16.87
N SER A 297 24.93 -0.63 -16.08
CA SER A 297 25.22 -1.51 -14.95
C SER A 297 25.81 -0.84 -13.70
N THR A 298 25.45 -1.39 -12.54
CA THR A 298 25.83 -0.93 -11.20
C THR A 298 27.29 -1.25 -10.87
N ALA A 299 28.20 -0.41 -11.35
CA ALA A 299 29.55 -0.32 -10.79
C ALA A 299 29.46 0.15 -9.33
N ARG A 300 29.44 -0.80 -8.38
CA ARG A 300 29.49 -0.51 -6.93
C ARG A 300 30.78 0.24 -6.62
N VAL A 301 30.69 1.55 -6.38
CA VAL A 301 31.77 2.34 -5.75
C VAL A 301 31.90 1.90 -4.30
N THR A 302 32.59 0.79 -4.09
CA THR A 302 32.96 0.30 -2.77
C THR A 302 34.20 1.04 -2.29
N ARG A 303 34.18 1.51 -1.04
CA ARG A 303 35.27 2.20 -0.31
C ARG A 303 35.46 3.70 -0.60
N TRP A 304 34.68 4.53 0.09
CA TRP A 304 35.19 5.80 0.63
C TRP A 304 35.75 5.54 2.04
N GLN A 305 37.08 5.53 2.19
CA GLN A 305 37.75 5.46 3.50
C GLN A 305 38.26 6.86 3.87
N HIS A 306 37.47 7.63 4.62
CA HIS A 306 37.95 8.83 5.28
C HIS A 306 38.53 8.48 6.65
N THR A 307 39.85 8.34 6.72
CA THR A 307 40.59 8.29 7.98
C THR A 307 40.61 9.66 8.64
N PHE A 308 39.70 9.90 9.59
CA PHE A 308 39.75 11.07 10.47
C PHE A 308 40.84 10.88 11.54
N THR A 309 42.08 11.27 11.24
CA THR A 309 43.15 11.32 12.24
C THR A 309 43.01 12.55 13.12
N ARG A 310 42.29 12.43 14.24
CA ARG A 310 42.24 13.47 15.29
C ARG A 310 43.42 13.30 16.24
N ASN A 311 44.38 14.25 16.21
CA ASN A 311 45.51 14.27 17.14
C ASN A 311 45.03 14.39 18.61
N GLY A 312 45.54 13.53 19.49
CA GLY A 312 45.16 13.51 20.91
C GLY A 312 45.98 12.53 21.77
N ARG A 313 47.15 12.97 22.26
CA ARG A 313 47.91 12.39 23.39
C ARG A 313 47.16 12.70 24.71
N ILE A 314 47.26 12.02 25.86
CA ILE A 314 48.04 10.89 26.47
C ILE A 314 47.27 10.56 27.81
N PRO A 315 47.39 9.41 28.55
CA PRO A 315 48.26 8.21 28.47
C PRO A 315 47.51 6.84 28.49
N VAL A 316 48.30 5.75 28.58
CA VAL A 316 47.90 4.33 28.75
C VAL A 316 47.90 3.89 30.23
N ALA A 317 46.87 3.16 30.66
CA ALA A 317 46.87 2.09 31.67
C ALA A 317 45.48 1.40 31.65
N GLY A 318 45.29 0.08 31.71
CA GLY A 318 46.22 -1.06 31.66
C GLY A 318 45.45 -2.38 31.85
N SER A 319 46.14 -3.51 31.74
CA SER A 319 45.69 -4.89 32.06
C SER A 319 44.67 -5.59 31.15
N ALA A 320 45.08 -6.79 30.76
CA ALA A 320 44.38 -7.81 30.01
C ALA A 320 43.14 -8.40 30.72
N CYS A 321 42.29 -9.08 29.93
CA CYS A 321 42.17 -10.54 30.07
C CYS A 321 41.67 -11.21 28.77
N VAL A 322 42.09 -12.45 28.56
CA VAL A 322 41.70 -13.34 27.45
C VAL A 322 40.81 -14.44 28.01
N SER A 323 39.72 -14.78 27.32
CA SER A 323 39.06 -16.09 27.47
C SER A 323 38.22 -16.41 26.24
N GLU A 324 38.58 -17.51 25.57
CA GLU A 324 37.83 -18.16 24.49
C GLU A 324 36.69 -19.04 25.06
N ILE A 325 36.03 -19.80 24.16
CA ILE A 325 35.12 -20.94 24.41
C ILE A 325 33.69 -20.52 24.83
N GLY A 326 32.61 -21.05 24.22
CA GLY A 326 32.56 -22.01 23.10
C GLY A 326 31.13 -22.38 22.70
N CYS A 327 31.00 -23.13 21.61
CA CYS A 327 29.71 -23.61 21.10
C CYS A 327 29.14 -24.76 21.94
N ALA A 328 27.81 -24.84 22.05
CA ALA A 328 27.10 -26.04 22.47
C ALA A 328 25.86 -26.28 21.59
N HIS A 329 25.81 -27.46 20.96
CA HIS A 329 24.55 -28.03 20.48
C HIS A 329 23.80 -28.68 21.63
N GLY A 330 22.47 -28.74 21.54
CA GLY A 330 21.62 -29.47 22.48
C GLY A 330 20.22 -29.69 21.90
N THR A 331 20.03 -30.81 21.21
CA THR A 331 18.70 -31.32 20.83
C THR A 331 18.03 -32.00 22.00
N GLY A 332 16.73 -31.77 22.16
CA GLY A 332 15.80 -32.50 23.02
C GLY A 332 14.40 -32.39 22.41
#